data_AF-A0A7J9B0S5-F1
#
_entry.id   AF-A0A7J9B0S5-F1
#
_cell.length_a   1.000
_cell.length_b   1.000
_cell.length_c   1.000
_cell.angle_alpha   90.00
_cell.angle_beta   90.00
_cell.angle_gamma   90.00
#
_symmetry.space_group_name_H-M   'P 1'
#
loop_
_entity.id
_entity.type
_entity.pdbx_description
1 polymer ?
#
loop_
_entity_poly.entity_id
_entity_poly.type
_entity_poly.pdbx_seq_one_letter_code
_entity_poly.pdbx_strand_id
1 'polypeptide(L)'
;MEFSAENHNKDREHDEESFSYAFQIMNSYALSMSMNAAIQLDVFEIMAKAGPDAKLSPNEIVAQLPTKNPEAPSMLDRLLRVIACHGIISCSMAYDEEGNPHRLYALTPVSRFFVRNENGVSLAPMMTLAQDKVFLDS
;
A
#
# COMPACT_ATOMS: atom_id res chain seq x y z
N MET A 1 16.52 27.37 -34.92
CA MET A 1 15.31 27.62 -34.11
C MET A 1 14.88 26.35 -33.36
N GLU A 2 15.05 25.15 -33.95
CA GLU A 2 14.79 23.85 -33.30
C GLU A 2 15.64 23.59 -32.04
N PHE A 3 16.94 23.86 -32.07
CA PHE A 3 17.84 23.64 -30.91
C PHE A 3 17.46 24.43 -29.64
N SER A 4 16.79 25.57 -29.78
CA SER A 4 16.32 26.38 -28.64
C SER A 4 14.97 25.90 -28.10
N ALA A 5 14.13 25.30 -28.95
CA ALA A 5 12.87 24.70 -28.54
C ALA A 5 13.10 23.35 -27.82
N GLU A 6 14.11 22.60 -28.24
CA GLU A 6 14.49 21.31 -27.67
C GLU A 6 15.11 21.44 -26.28
N ASN A 7 15.96 22.45 -26.05
CA ASN A 7 16.45 22.79 -24.71
C ASN A 7 15.32 23.29 -23.78
N HIS A 8 14.42 24.14 -24.29
CA HIS A 8 13.27 24.60 -23.51
C HIS A 8 12.29 23.47 -23.17
N ASN A 9 12.19 22.44 -24.01
CA ASN A 9 11.36 21.28 -23.73
C ASN A 9 11.99 20.38 -22.65
N LYS A 10 13.30 20.17 -22.72
CA LYS A 10 14.07 19.38 -21.75
C LYS A 10 14.09 20.01 -20.36
N ASP A 11 14.21 21.34 -20.29
CA ASP A 11 14.14 22.08 -19.02
C ASP A 11 12.76 21.95 -18.36
N ARG A 12 11.67 21.97 -19.15
CA ARG A 12 10.31 21.76 -18.64
C ARG A 12 10.06 20.33 -18.16
N GLU A 13 10.51 19.32 -18.91
CA GLU A 13 10.42 17.91 -18.50
C GLU A 13 11.16 17.67 -17.17
N HIS A 14 12.36 18.25 -17.02
CA HIS A 14 13.13 18.19 -15.78
C HIS A 14 12.40 18.85 -14.59
N ASP A 15 11.76 20.00 -14.82
CA ASP A 15 10.98 20.69 -13.79
C ASP A 15 9.72 19.89 -13.40
N GLU A 16 9.05 19.24 -14.35
CA GLU A 16 7.89 18.37 -14.10
C GLU A 16 8.27 17.11 -13.32
N GLU A 17 9.39 16.46 -13.64
CA GLU A 17 9.94 15.34 -12.88
C GLU A 17 10.31 15.76 -11.46
N SER A 18 10.98 16.90 -11.31
CA SER A 18 11.36 17.46 -10.01
C SER A 18 10.13 17.79 -9.15
N PHE A 19 9.10 18.39 -9.74
CA PHE A 19 7.85 18.66 -9.07
C PHE A 19 7.14 17.38 -8.65
N SER A 20 7.08 16.38 -9.54
CA SER A 20 6.48 15.07 -9.25
C SER A 20 7.17 14.38 -8.09
N TYR A 21 8.51 14.44 -8.03
CA TYR A 21 9.28 13.89 -6.92
C TYR A 21 9.06 14.66 -5.62
N ALA A 22 9.06 15.99 -5.65
CA ALA A 22 8.75 16.81 -4.48
C ALA A 22 7.32 16.52 -3.95
N PHE A 23 6.36 16.33 -4.85
CA PHE A 23 4.99 15.95 -4.50
C PHE A 23 4.92 14.53 -3.91
N GLN A 24 5.70 13.57 -4.43
CA GLN A 24 5.81 12.24 -3.84
C GLN A 24 6.40 12.27 -2.43
N ILE A 25 7.48 13.03 -2.21
CA ILE A 25 8.06 13.24 -0.88
C ILE A 25 7.02 13.86 0.07
N MET A 26 6.31 14.90 -0.39
CA MET A 26 5.25 15.53 0.40
C MET A 26 4.16 14.54 0.79
N ASN A 27 3.79 13.60 -0.10
CA ASN A 27 2.81 12.55 0.19
C ASN A 27 3.38 11.31 0.89
N SER A 28 4.65 11.29 1.29
CA SER A 28 5.26 10.15 1.97
C SER A 28 4.56 9.76 3.27
N TYR A 29 3.95 10.72 3.98
CA TYR A 29 3.14 10.45 5.16
C TYR A 29 1.95 9.53 4.85
N ALA A 30 1.38 9.60 3.65
CA ALA A 30 0.24 8.78 3.26
C ALA A 30 0.63 7.30 3.20
N LEU A 31 1.85 6.98 2.73
CA LEU A 31 2.39 5.63 2.79
C LEU A 31 2.55 5.17 4.23
N SER A 32 3.21 5.97 5.07
CA SER A 32 3.48 5.61 6.47
C SER A 32 2.19 5.37 7.26
N MET A 33 1.19 6.24 7.10
CA MET A 33 -0.12 6.09 7.72
C MET A 33 -0.88 4.88 7.17
N SER A 34 -0.78 4.61 5.85
CA SER A 34 -1.41 3.44 5.25
C SER A 34 -0.84 2.13 5.77
N MET A 35 0.50 2.06 5.93
CA MET A 35 1.18 0.91 6.53
C MET A 35 0.74 0.67 7.98
N ASN A 36 0.68 1.73 8.79
CA ASN A 36 0.22 1.64 10.17
C ASN A 36 -1.25 1.16 10.26
N ALA A 37 -2.13 1.69 9.41
CA ALA A 37 -3.52 1.24 9.36
C ALA A 37 -3.64 -0.23 8.91
N ALA A 38 -2.88 -0.67 7.90
CA ALA A 38 -2.86 -2.07 7.48
C ALA A 38 -2.39 -3.01 8.61
N ILE A 39 -1.42 -2.57 9.41
CA ILE A 39 -0.95 -3.29 10.60
C ILE A 39 -2.04 -3.37 11.66
N GLN A 40 -2.69 -2.25 11.99
CA GLN A 40 -3.76 -2.22 13.01
C GLN A 40 -4.98 -3.05 12.62
N LEU A 41 -5.24 -3.19 11.33
CA LEU A 41 -6.28 -4.05 10.77
C LEU A 41 -5.81 -5.50 10.58
N ASP A 42 -4.60 -5.88 11.02
CA ASP A 42 -4.01 -7.21 10.85
C ASP A 42 -4.02 -7.71 9.39
N VAL A 43 -4.00 -6.80 8.41
CA VAL A 43 -4.15 -7.13 6.98
C VAL A 43 -3.04 -8.08 6.52
N PHE A 44 -1.79 -7.81 6.90
CA PHE A 44 -0.66 -8.65 6.53
C PHE A 44 -0.77 -10.06 7.15
N GLU A 45 -1.28 -10.16 8.38
CA GLU A 45 -1.53 -11.44 9.05
C GLU A 45 -2.65 -12.22 8.38
N ILE A 46 -3.72 -11.54 7.98
CA ILE A 46 -4.83 -12.13 7.21
C ILE A 46 -4.32 -12.70 5.89
N MET A 47 -3.51 -11.93 5.16
CA MET A 47 -2.91 -12.40 3.90
C MET A 47 -1.95 -13.58 4.12
N ALA A 48 -1.16 -13.56 5.21
CA ALA A 48 -0.25 -14.66 5.54
C ALA A 48 -1.00 -15.95 5.88
N LYS A 49 -2.12 -15.86 6.61
CA LYS A 49 -2.97 -17.01 6.98
C LYS A 49 -3.60 -17.70 5.77
N ALA A 50 -3.87 -16.97 4.69
CA ALA A 50 -4.38 -17.55 3.45
C ALA A 50 -3.36 -18.46 2.74
N GLY A 51 -2.09 -18.37 3.10
CA GLY A 51 -1.03 -19.26 2.66
C GLY A 51 0.05 -18.59 1.80
N PRO A 52 1.15 -19.31 1.53
CA PRO A 52 2.18 -18.83 0.62
C PRO A 52 1.59 -18.61 -0.78
N ASP A 53 1.90 -17.46 -1.37
CA ASP A 53 1.47 -17.05 -2.72
C ASP A 53 -0.03 -16.85 -2.91
N ALA A 54 -0.81 -16.87 -1.81
CA ALA A 54 -2.22 -16.53 -1.82
C ALA A 54 -2.43 -15.08 -2.28
N LYS A 55 -3.41 -14.89 -3.17
CA LYS A 55 -3.83 -13.60 -3.67
C LYS A 55 -5.26 -13.35 -3.21
N LEU A 56 -5.47 -12.28 -2.45
CA LEU A 56 -6.76 -11.96 -1.86
C LEU A 56 -7.33 -10.67 -2.44
N SER A 57 -8.63 -10.68 -2.69
CA SER A 57 -9.41 -9.47 -2.96
C SER A 57 -9.65 -8.69 -1.66
N PRO A 58 -9.94 -7.37 -1.76
CA PRO A 58 -10.37 -6.58 -0.61
C PRO A 58 -11.58 -7.18 0.11
N ASN A 59 -12.51 -7.80 -0.62
CA ASN A 59 -13.69 -8.46 -0.05
C ASN A 59 -13.30 -9.65 0.85
N GLU A 60 -12.36 -10.49 0.40
CA GLU A 60 -11.89 -11.66 1.17
C GLU A 60 -11.11 -11.26 2.42
N ILE A 61 -10.36 -10.15 2.36
CA ILE A 61 -9.66 -9.62 3.54
C ILE A 61 -10.69 -9.05 4.54
N VAL A 62 -11.65 -8.25 4.06
CA VAL A 62 -12.69 -7.65 4.92
C VAL A 62 -13.58 -8.71 5.55
N ALA A 63 -13.85 -9.82 4.88
CA ALA A 63 -14.62 -10.93 5.43
C ALA A 63 -14.00 -11.53 6.72
N GLN A 64 -12.71 -11.31 6.94
CA GLN A 64 -11.99 -11.77 8.14
C GLN A 64 -11.89 -10.67 9.23
N LEU A 65 -12.34 -9.45 8.94
CA LEU A 65 -12.35 -8.34 9.89
C LEU A 65 -13.67 -8.31 10.69
N PRO A 66 -13.63 -7.90 11.97
CA PRO A 66 -14.83 -7.74 12.78
C PRO A 66 -15.60 -6.44 12.44
N THR A 67 -16.05 -6.31 11.18
CA THR A 67 -16.75 -5.12 10.69
C THR A 67 -18.04 -5.45 9.97
N LYS A 68 -18.99 -4.51 9.98
CA LYS A 68 -20.24 -4.54 9.21
C LYS A 68 -20.34 -3.36 8.24
N ASN A 69 -19.25 -2.59 8.09
CA ASN A 69 -19.25 -1.42 7.23
C ASN A 69 -19.28 -1.86 5.75
N PRO A 70 -20.35 -1.54 4.99
CA PRO A 70 -20.45 -1.93 3.59
C PRO A 70 -19.35 -1.28 2.72
N GLU A 71 -18.80 -0.14 3.14
CA GLU A 71 -17.74 0.56 2.42
C GLU A 71 -16.33 0.01 2.73
N ALA A 72 -16.20 -0.91 3.68
CA ALA A 72 -14.90 -1.40 4.13
C ALA A 72 -14.05 -1.99 2.98
N PRO A 73 -14.59 -2.77 2.03
CA PRO A 73 -13.77 -3.28 0.93
C PRO A 73 -13.22 -2.19 0.02
N SER A 74 -14.02 -1.16 -0.28
CA SER A 74 -13.60 -0.02 -1.11
C SER A 74 -12.53 0.82 -0.40
N MET A 75 -12.70 1.06 0.90
CA MET A 75 -11.71 1.75 1.72
C MET A 75 -10.40 0.95 1.80
N LEU A 76 -10.49 -0.36 2.00
CA LEU A 76 -9.33 -1.24 2.06
C LEU A 76 -8.61 -1.33 0.70
N ASP A 77 -9.33 -1.41 -0.42
CA ASP A 77 -8.74 -1.40 -1.76
C ASP A 77 -7.89 -0.15 -1.99
N ARG A 78 -8.40 1.02 -1.58
CA ARG A 78 -7.65 2.30 -1.67
C ARG A 78 -6.38 2.28 -0.83
N LEU A 79 -6.46 1.77 0.39
CA LEU A 79 -5.32 1.60 1.31
C LEU A 79 -4.26 0.67 0.69
N LEU A 80 -4.68 -0.52 0.26
CA LEU A 80 -3.82 -1.53 -0.34
C LEU A 80 -3.19 -1.01 -1.63
N ARG A 81 -3.90 -0.20 -2.42
CA ARG A 81 -3.34 0.42 -3.62
C ARG A 81 -2.18 1.36 -3.31
N VAL A 82 -2.26 2.19 -2.26
CA VAL A 82 -1.13 3.04 -1.85
C VAL A 82 0.08 2.18 -1.51
N ILE A 83 -0.12 1.10 -0.75
CA ILE A 83 0.94 0.18 -0.33
C ILE A 83 1.54 -0.56 -1.55
N ALA A 84 0.70 -0.97 -2.50
CA ALA A 84 1.11 -1.67 -3.72
C ALA A 84 1.89 -0.76 -4.68
N CYS A 85 1.52 0.52 -4.80
CA CYS A 85 2.26 1.50 -5.60
C CYS A 85 3.71 1.69 -5.13
N HIS A 86 4.00 1.37 -3.86
CA HIS A 86 5.35 1.40 -3.29
C HIS A 86 6.03 0.03 -3.32
N GLY A 87 5.44 -0.97 -3.99
CA GLY A 87 6.02 -2.31 -4.14
C GLY A 87 6.05 -3.15 -2.86
N ILE A 88 5.39 -2.70 -1.79
CA ILE A 88 5.38 -3.41 -0.50
C ILE A 88 4.49 -4.64 -0.58
N ILE A 89 3.37 -4.55 -1.29
CA ILE A 89 2.54 -5.70 -1.68
C ILE A 89 2.44 -5.76 -3.19
N SER A 90 2.15 -6.94 -3.72
CA SER A 90 1.84 -7.09 -5.14
C SER A 90 0.37 -6.82 -5.40
N CYS A 91 0.05 -6.31 -6.59
CA CYS A 91 -1.31 -6.11 -7.07
C CYS A 91 -1.44 -6.73 -8.47
N SER A 92 -2.49 -7.51 -8.69
CA SER A 92 -2.83 -8.09 -9.99
C SER A 92 -4.32 -7.95 -10.27
N MET A 93 -4.69 -7.95 -11.55
CA MET A 93 -6.09 -7.90 -11.97
C MET A 93 -6.63 -9.31 -12.19
N ALA A 94 -7.84 -9.57 -11.72
CA ALA A 94 -8.64 -10.75 -11.99
C ALA A 94 -10.03 -10.31 -12.49
N TYR A 95 -10.81 -11.27 -12.99
CA TYR A 95 -12.15 -11.03 -13.53
C TYR A 95 -13.11 -12.02 -12.88
N ASP A 96 -14.29 -11.55 -12.49
CA ASP A 96 -15.36 -12.41 -11.97
C ASP A 96 -16.07 -13.17 -13.12
N GLU A 97 -17.07 -13.98 -12.76
CA GLU A 97 -17.85 -14.77 -13.72
C GLU A 97 -18.62 -13.89 -14.72
N GLU A 98 -19.01 -12.68 -14.31
CA GLU A 98 -19.64 -11.67 -15.17
C GLU A 98 -18.62 -10.87 -16.01
N GLY A 99 -17.32 -11.10 -15.82
CA GLY A 99 -16.25 -10.43 -16.53
C GLY A 99 -15.89 -9.04 -15.98
N ASN A 100 -16.37 -8.67 -14.79
CA ASN A 100 -15.97 -7.43 -14.15
C ASN A 100 -14.56 -7.55 -13.55
N PRO A 101 -13.69 -6.56 -13.77
CA PRO A 101 -12.35 -6.57 -13.24
C PRO A 101 -12.33 -6.27 -11.74
N HIS A 102 -11.57 -7.04 -10.97
CA HIS A 102 -11.25 -6.75 -9.58
C HIS A 102 -9.76 -6.94 -9.27
N ARG A 103 -9.28 -6.28 -8.22
CA ARG A 103 -7.88 -6.38 -7.78
C ARG A 103 -7.69 -7.53 -6.80
N LEU A 104 -6.54 -8.17 -6.92
CA LEU A 104 -6.02 -9.15 -5.98
C LEU A 104 -4.65 -8.71 -5.48
N TYR A 105 -4.44 -8.87 -4.18
CA TYR A 105 -3.24 -8.47 -3.49
C TYR A 105 -2.51 -9.68 -2.89
N ALA A 106 -1.19 -9.68 -2.95
CA ALA A 106 -0.36 -10.75 -2.40
C ALA A 106 0.86 -10.19 -1.66
N LEU A 107 1.30 -10.90 -0.63
CA LEU A 107 2.51 -10.55 0.10
C LEU A 107 3.75 -10.64 -0.80
N THR A 108 4.62 -9.63 -0.71
CA THR A 108 5.98 -9.64 -1.25
C THR A 108 6.99 -9.96 -0.14
N PRO A 109 8.26 -10.22 -0.48
CA PRO A 109 9.32 -10.34 0.52
C PRO A 109 9.42 -9.15 1.49
N VAL A 110 9.12 -7.93 1.04
CA VAL A 110 9.12 -6.73 1.91
C VAL A 110 7.99 -6.81 2.94
N SER A 111 6.75 -7.05 2.48
CA SER A 111 5.61 -7.14 3.40
C SER A 111 5.71 -8.27 4.42
N ARG A 112 6.47 -9.34 4.14
CA ARG A 112 6.67 -10.45 5.08
C ARG A 112 7.34 -10.04 6.38
N PHE A 113 8.16 -8.98 6.39
CA PHE A 113 8.77 -8.46 7.63
C PHE A 113 7.75 -7.79 8.57
N PHE A 114 6.54 -7.50 8.09
CA PHE A 114 5.45 -6.95 8.90
C PHE A 114 4.47 -8.03 9.39
N VAL A 115 4.71 -9.30 9.05
CA VAL A 115 3.98 -10.47 9.56
C VAL A 115 4.80 -11.09 10.70
N ARG A 116 4.15 -11.55 11.77
CA ARG A 116 4.83 -12.26 12.84
C ARG A 116 5.42 -13.57 12.33
N ASN A 117 6.71 -13.77 12.58
CA ASN A 117 7.39 -15.04 12.29
C ASN A 117 7.04 -16.11 13.35
N GLU A 118 7.66 -17.29 13.24
CA GLU A 118 7.46 -18.42 14.17
C GLU A 118 7.76 -18.08 15.63
N ASN A 119 8.63 -17.09 15.87
CA ASN A 119 8.98 -16.60 17.21
C ASN A 119 8.10 -15.42 17.65
N GLY A 120 7.07 -15.05 16.87
CA GLY A 120 6.17 -13.92 17.14
C GLY A 120 6.76 -12.54 16.83
N VAL A 121 7.92 -12.45 16.17
CA VAL A 121 8.63 -11.19 15.91
C VAL A 121 8.26 -10.62 14.54
N SER A 122 8.06 -9.30 14.46
CA SER A 122 7.90 -8.54 13.21
C SER A 122 8.32 -7.07 13.38
N LEU A 123 8.42 -6.32 12.28
CA LEU A 123 8.66 -4.87 12.28
C LEU A 123 7.38 -4.05 12.55
N ALA A 124 6.22 -4.69 12.60
CA ALA A 124 4.95 -4.01 12.79
C ALA A 124 4.89 -3.14 14.07
N PRO A 125 5.37 -3.60 15.25
CA PRO A 125 5.37 -2.78 16.46
C PRO A 125 6.22 -1.51 16.34
N MET A 126 7.34 -1.58 15.61
CA MET A 126 8.20 -0.42 15.37
C MET A 126 7.52 0.61 14.48
N MET A 127 6.80 0.16 13.44
CA MET A 127 6.00 1.03 12.58
C MET A 127 4.86 1.70 13.38
N THR A 128 4.17 0.94 14.24
CA THR A 128 3.11 1.51 15.09
C THR A 128 3.67 2.53 16.08
N LEU A 129 4.81 2.25 16.73
CA LEU A 129 5.48 3.21 17.62
C LEU A 129 5.85 4.51 16.92
N ALA A 130 6.42 4.45 15.72
CA ALA A 130 6.82 5.63 14.95
C ALA A 130 5.63 6.51 14.52
N GLN A 131 4.41 5.94 14.49
CA GLN A 131 3.17 6.63 14.12
C GLN A 131 2.26 6.88 15.33
N ASP A 132 2.73 6.59 16.55
CA ASP A 132 2.00 6.90 17.75
C ASP A 132 1.91 8.42 17.92
N LYS A 133 0.73 8.91 18.33
CA LYS A 133 0.49 10.35 18.51
C LYS A 133 1.52 11.01 19.41
N VAL A 134 1.98 10.33 20.45
CA VAL A 134 2.97 10.88 21.38
C VAL A 134 4.25 11.26 20.62
N PHE A 135 4.70 10.42 19.68
CA PHE A 135 5.90 10.69 18.89
C PHE A 135 5.67 11.70 17.76
N LEU A 136 4.47 11.76 17.19
CA LEU A 136 4.12 12.73 16.15
C LEU A 136 3.87 14.14 16.71
N ASP A 137 3.38 14.25 17.94
CA ASP A 137 3.05 15.51 18.62
C ASP A 137 4.22 16.07 19.47
N SER A 138 5.38 15.38 19.50
CA SER A 138 6.57 15.75 20.28
C SER A 138 7.45 16.83 19.64
#